data_AF-A0A9E5THQ0-F1
#
_entry.id   AF-A0A9E5THQ0-F1
#
_cell.length_a   1.000
_cell.length_b   1.000
_cell.length_c   1.000
_cell.angle_alpha   90.00
_cell.angle_beta   90.00
_cell.angle_gamma   90.00
#
_symmetry.space_group_name_H-M   'P 1'
#
loop_
_entity.id
_entity.type
_entity.pdbx_description
1 polymer ?
#
loop_
_entity_poly.entity_id
_entity_poly.type
_entity_poly.pdbx_seq_one_letter_code
_entity_poly.pdbx_strand_id
1 'polypeptide(L)'
;DNYIQPFLGTEGAQSLGSYYSDPLMDAAIIQERVSFGADRTAAFATIQEKLAEDALYIPLFQGNQHVVYQDDVTGLLLEPVRSFHYDQAAKPGATTLIAGTTDTAVTFDPADSYDYFSIQVIEHMFETLLTYEPGTANLIPGLALEVPTQANGLVSADGLEYTYNIRSGVSFHDGAALDAAAVKFSLDRARTIGGDPGFLLDIIDSVDVTGPMQVKITLANRFAAFNALMAFSVSAMVSPDAYTATDFRPGFDANVPVGTGPYQILANDYVAEQRVTLSRYTGYWGTAGTSEKVRINLISDATALKTQIETGAIHVAFRTLNPDDLLDLQNRATALNLEVEIGTSPFIRYIVFNVQTPPFDNPWVRRAIAASIDRDTIVSQVFLDLAFP
;
A
#
# COMPACT_ATOMS: atom_id res chain seq x y z
N ASP A 1 8.35 -6.08 -9.07
CA ASP A 1 8.10 -6.63 -7.73
C ASP A 1 7.10 -7.76 -7.87
N ASN A 2 7.34 -8.91 -7.26
CA ASN A 2 6.41 -10.04 -7.29
C ASN A 2 6.75 -10.96 -6.13
N TYR A 3 6.39 -10.47 -4.97
CA TYR A 3 6.37 -11.21 -3.73
C TYR A 3 5.17 -12.17 -3.74
N ILE A 4 5.43 -13.43 -4.08
CA ILE A 4 4.37 -14.41 -4.33
C ILE A 4 4.20 -15.46 -3.23
N GLN A 5 5.23 -15.70 -2.42
CA GLN A 5 5.24 -16.80 -1.45
C GLN A 5 4.08 -16.76 -0.44
N PRO A 6 3.61 -15.62 0.07
CA PRO A 6 2.46 -15.64 0.98
C PRO A 6 1.14 -15.98 0.32
N PHE A 7 1.08 -15.96 -1.01
CA PHE A 7 -0.14 -16.15 -1.79
C PHE A 7 -0.13 -17.44 -2.60
N LEU A 8 1.03 -18.08 -2.74
CA LEU A 8 1.26 -19.22 -3.61
C LEU A 8 2.17 -20.26 -2.95
N GLY A 9 2.16 -21.46 -3.52
CA GLY A 9 2.82 -22.62 -2.91
C GLY A 9 2.06 -23.15 -1.70
N THR A 10 2.52 -24.26 -1.16
CA THR A 10 1.83 -25.01 -0.11
C THR A 10 1.61 -24.17 1.16
N GLU A 11 2.59 -23.35 1.54
CA GLU A 11 2.51 -22.50 2.73
C GLU A 11 1.56 -21.30 2.54
N GLY A 12 1.61 -20.64 1.38
CA GLY A 12 0.88 -19.40 1.13
C GLY A 12 -0.52 -19.60 0.58
N ALA A 13 -0.82 -20.71 -0.10
CA ALA A 13 -2.07 -20.89 -0.83
C ALA A 13 -3.34 -20.81 0.04
N GLN A 14 -3.22 -21.00 1.35
CA GLN A 14 -4.34 -20.84 2.28
C GLN A 14 -4.77 -19.37 2.42
N SER A 15 -3.86 -18.40 2.27
CA SER A 15 -4.15 -16.97 2.50
C SER A 15 -5.23 -16.43 1.55
N LEU A 16 -5.22 -16.90 0.30
CA LEU A 16 -6.24 -16.57 -0.70
C LEU A 16 -7.33 -17.65 -0.83
N GLY A 17 -7.26 -18.70 -0.01
CA GLY A 17 -8.24 -19.79 0.01
C GLY A 17 -8.14 -20.78 -1.14
N SER A 18 -6.98 -20.86 -1.83
CA SER A 18 -6.79 -21.85 -2.90
C SER A 18 -6.41 -23.23 -2.38
N TYR A 19 -5.68 -23.31 -1.25
CA TYR A 19 -5.20 -24.55 -0.64
C TYR A 19 -4.39 -25.45 -1.61
N TYR A 20 -3.79 -24.82 -2.61
CA TYR A 20 -2.95 -25.46 -3.62
C TYR A 20 -1.63 -25.94 -3.02
N SER A 21 -1.15 -27.10 -3.48
CA SER A 21 0.12 -27.68 -3.08
C SER A 21 0.72 -28.44 -4.25
N ASP A 22 1.95 -28.08 -4.63
CA ASP A 22 2.68 -28.72 -5.72
C ASP A 22 4.19 -28.54 -5.50
N PRO A 23 4.98 -29.63 -5.45
CA PRO A 23 6.40 -29.54 -5.16
C PRO A 23 7.22 -28.73 -6.18
N LEU A 24 6.80 -28.65 -7.45
CA LEU A 24 7.49 -27.86 -8.47
C LEU A 24 7.21 -26.37 -8.26
N MET A 25 5.96 -26.01 -7.95
CA MET A 25 5.61 -24.65 -7.54
C MET A 25 6.42 -24.23 -6.32
N ASP A 26 6.47 -25.07 -5.28
CA ASP A 26 7.20 -24.76 -4.04
C ASP A 26 8.71 -24.58 -4.31
N ALA A 27 9.32 -25.46 -5.11
CA ALA A 27 10.72 -25.35 -5.48
C ALA A 27 11.03 -24.09 -6.31
N ALA A 28 10.16 -23.77 -7.28
CA ALA A 28 10.29 -22.55 -8.06
C ALA A 28 10.13 -21.31 -7.18
N ILE A 29 9.23 -21.35 -6.19
CA ILE A 29 9.04 -20.23 -5.27
C ILE A 29 10.30 -19.99 -4.43
N ILE A 30 10.85 -21.06 -3.85
CA ILE A 30 12.11 -20.97 -3.10
C ILE A 30 13.23 -20.40 -3.98
N GLN A 31 13.35 -20.87 -5.22
CA GLN A 31 14.36 -20.39 -6.16
C GLN A 31 14.19 -18.90 -6.46
N GLU A 32 12.97 -18.42 -6.69
CA GLU A 32 12.70 -17.01 -7.01
C GLU A 32 13.04 -16.08 -5.85
N ARG A 33 12.83 -16.51 -4.61
CA ARG A 33 13.12 -15.72 -3.41
C ARG A 33 14.61 -15.45 -3.22
N VAL A 34 15.43 -16.46 -3.51
CA VAL A 34 16.87 -16.47 -3.17
C VAL A 34 17.79 -16.08 -4.33
N SER A 35 17.25 -15.94 -5.53
CA SER A 35 18.00 -15.66 -6.76
C SER A 35 17.75 -14.24 -7.30
N PHE A 36 18.57 -13.83 -8.27
CA PHE A 36 18.47 -12.53 -8.94
C PHE A 36 18.67 -12.70 -10.45
N GLY A 37 18.32 -11.67 -11.23
CA GLY A 37 18.55 -11.66 -12.67
C GLY A 37 17.90 -12.83 -13.40
N ALA A 38 18.66 -13.49 -14.29
CA ALA A 38 18.15 -14.54 -15.17
C ALA A 38 17.58 -15.76 -14.41
N ASP A 39 18.21 -16.17 -13.31
CA ASP A 39 17.76 -17.32 -12.53
C ASP A 39 16.40 -17.05 -11.88
N ARG A 40 16.19 -15.82 -11.38
CA ARG A 40 14.91 -15.39 -10.82
C ARG A 40 13.84 -15.30 -11.91
N THR A 41 14.19 -14.81 -13.10
CA THR A 41 13.29 -14.77 -14.25
C THR A 41 12.85 -16.18 -14.67
N ALA A 42 13.76 -17.16 -14.68
CA ALA A 42 13.44 -18.54 -15.01
C ALA A 42 12.50 -19.19 -13.97
N ALA A 43 12.72 -18.92 -12.69
CA ALA A 43 11.82 -19.34 -11.62
C ALA A 43 10.41 -18.77 -11.84
N PHE A 44 10.29 -17.47 -12.13
CA PHE A 44 8.99 -16.86 -12.42
C PHE A 44 8.30 -17.44 -13.64
N ALA A 45 9.04 -17.77 -14.70
CA ALA A 45 8.45 -18.43 -15.86
C ALA A 45 7.81 -19.77 -15.47
N THR A 46 8.49 -20.56 -14.63
CA THR A 46 7.98 -21.84 -14.11
C THR A 46 6.70 -21.64 -13.28
N ILE A 47 6.71 -20.65 -12.38
CA ILE A 47 5.54 -20.30 -11.56
C ILE A 47 4.35 -19.88 -12.44
N GLN A 48 4.58 -19.01 -13.42
CA GLN A 48 3.54 -18.50 -14.31
C GLN A 48 2.96 -19.62 -15.19
N GLU A 49 3.80 -20.51 -15.70
CA GLU A 49 3.36 -21.69 -16.45
C GLU A 49 2.46 -22.57 -15.59
N LYS A 50 2.87 -22.90 -14.36
CA LYS A 50 2.04 -23.67 -13.43
C LYS A 50 0.73 -22.98 -13.06
N LEU A 51 0.74 -21.65 -12.87
CA LEU A 51 -0.50 -20.89 -12.61
C LEU A 51 -1.48 -20.98 -13.78
N ALA A 52 -0.98 -20.89 -15.01
CA ALA A 52 -1.80 -20.98 -16.21
C ALA A 52 -2.31 -22.42 -16.44
N GLU A 53 -1.43 -23.41 -16.28
CA GLU A 53 -1.77 -24.82 -16.40
C GLU A 53 -2.79 -25.23 -15.34
N ASP A 54 -2.57 -24.91 -14.08
CA ASP A 54 -3.46 -25.35 -13.02
C ASP A 54 -4.65 -24.41 -12.84
N ALA A 55 -4.70 -23.26 -13.52
CA ALA A 55 -5.81 -22.30 -13.49
C ALA A 55 -6.29 -22.01 -12.05
N LEU A 56 -5.34 -21.77 -11.14
CA LEU A 56 -5.60 -21.55 -9.72
C LEU A 56 -6.32 -20.23 -9.47
N TYR A 57 -5.85 -19.21 -10.17
CA TYR A 57 -6.39 -17.86 -10.20
C TYR A 57 -6.77 -17.55 -11.63
N ILE A 58 -8.03 -17.15 -11.85
CA ILE A 58 -8.51 -16.73 -13.16
C ILE A 58 -8.68 -15.21 -13.13
N PRO A 59 -7.76 -14.43 -13.72
CA PRO A 59 -7.96 -12.99 -13.91
C PRO A 59 -9.23 -12.74 -14.71
N LEU A 60 -10.02 -11.77 -14.28
CA LEU A 60 -11.24 -11.29 -14.94
C LEU A 60 -10.98 -9.99 -15.69
N PHE A 61 -10.38 -9.03 -14.99
CA PHE A 61 -9.97 -7.75 -15.53
C PHE A 61 -9.01 -7.07 -14.54
N GLN A 62 -8.20 -6.15 -15.07
CA GLN A 62 -7.44 -5.16 -14.33
C GLN A 62 -8.17 -3.81 -14.42
N GLY A 63 -8.46 -3.20 -13.28
CA GLY A 63 -9.13 -1.90 -13.24
C GLY A 63 -8.18 -0.76 -13.58
N ASN A 64 -8.75 0.42 -13.82
CA ASN A 64 -8.01 1.68 -13.79
C ASN A 64 -8.06 2.31 -12.39
N GLN A 65 -7.12 3.21 -12.12
CA GLN A 65 -7.30 4.19 -11.06
C GLN A 65 -7.88 5.45 -11.66
N HIS A 66 -8.67 6.16 -10.86
CA HIS A 66 -9.25 7.42 -11.28
C HIS A 66 -9.34 8.39 -10.11
N VAL A 67 -9.22 9.67 -10.46
CA VAL A 67 -9.48 10.80 -9.56
C VAL A 67 -10.21 11.87 -10.35
N VAL A 68 -11.19 12.50 -9.72
CA VAL A 68 -11.88 13.67 -10.24
C VAL A 68 -11.63 14.82 -9.27
N TYR A 69 -11.24 15.98 -9.77
CA TYR A 69 -10.93 17.12 -8.91
C TYR A 69 -11.28 18.43 -9.59
N GLN A 70 -11.44 19.49 -8.79
CA GLN A 70 -11.65 20.84 -9.33
C GLN A 70 -10.40 21.29 -10.10
N ASP A 71 -10.59 21.93 -11.26
CA ASP A 71 -9.52 22.24 -12.23
C ASP A 71 -8.41 23.16 -11.72
N ASP A 72 -8.64 23.87 -10.62
CA ASP A 72 -7.66 24.70 -9.94
C ASP A 72 -6.93 23.99 -8.79
N VAL A 73 -7.27 22.73 -8.46
CA VAL A 73 -6.50 21.92 -7.52
C VAL A 73 -5.17 21.54 -8.18
N THR A 74 -4.07 21.76 -7.45
CA THR A 74 -2.70 21.53 -7.94
C THR A 74 -2.01 20.44 -7.11
N GLY A 75 -0.91 19.90 -7.63
CA GLY A 75 -0.05 18.95 -6.90
C GLY A 75 -0.64 17.54 -6.76
N LEU A 76 -1.67 17.21 -7.55
CA LEU A 76 -2.22 15.87 -7.65
C LEU A 76 -1.38 15.01 -8.58
N LEU A 77 -1.12 13.78 -8.14
CA LEU A 77 -0.40 12.77 -8.90
C LEU A 77 -1.12 11.43 -8.75
N LEU A 78 -1.58 10.86 -9.87
CA LEU A 78 -2.13 9.52 -9.90
C LEU A 78 -0.99 8.50 -10.04
N GLU A 79 -0.59 7.90 -8.92
CA GLU A 79 0.57 7.00 -8.88
C GLU A 79 0.23 5.55 -9.24
N PRO A 80 1.15 4.82 -9.90
CA PRO A 80 0.95 3.40 -10.20
C PRO A 80 1.00 2.50 -8.95
N VAL A 81 1.49 3.01 -7.80
CA VAL A 81 1.56 2.27 -6.53
C VAL A 81 0.31 2.45 -5.65
N ARG A 82 -0.68 3.20 -6.14
CA ARG A 82 -2.00 3.47 -5.55
C ARG A 82 -2.07 4.48 -4.42
N SER A 83 -0.95 5.07 -4.00
CA SER A 83 -0.93 6.13 -3.01
C SER A 83 -1.38 7.45 -3.62
N PHE A 84 -2.17 8.20 -2.86
CA PHE A 84 -2.65 9.53 -3.21
C PHE A 84 -1.95 10.58 -2.34
N HIS A 85 -1.04 11.37 -2.89
CA HIS A 85 -0.26 12.35 -2.14
C HIS A 85 -1.06 13.60 -1.75
N TYR A 86 -1.92 13.49 -0.74
CA TYR A 86 -2.62 14.64 -0.16
C TYR A 86 -1.66 15.70 0.38
N ASP A 87 -0.44 15.30 0.74
CA ASP A 87 0.61 16.19 1.20
C ASP A 87 1.13 17.12 0.12
N GLN A 88 1.06 16.73 -1.14
CA GLN A 88 1.49 17.56 -2.28
C GLN A 88 0.33 18.41 -2.82
N ALA A 89 -0.90 17.94 -2.63
CA ALA A 89 -2.09 18.55 -3.19
C ALA A 89 -2.56 19.83 -2.46
N ALA A 90 -3.05 20.80 -3.24
CA ALA A 90 -3.61 22.02 -2.68
C ALA A 90 -4.72 22.62 -3.53
N LYS A 91 -5.65 23.28 -2.85
CA LYS A 91 -6.68 24.14 -3.45
C LYS A 91 -6.25 25.59 -3.22
N PRO A 92 -5.86 26.34 -4.27
CA PRO A 92 -5.47 27.74 -4.15
C PRO A 92 -6.55 28.56 -3.42
N GLY A 93 -6.12 29.39 -2.46
CA GLY A 93 -7.02 30.21 -1.65
C GLY A 93 -7.74 29.48 -0.51
N ALA A 94 -7.55 28.16 -0.36
CA ALA A 94 -8.06 27.38 0.76
C ALA A 94 -6.95 26.92 1.70
N THR A 95 -7.23 26.91 3.00
CA THR A 95 -6.33 26.29 4.01
C THR A 95 -6.58 24.79 4.16
N THR A 96 -7.77 24.33 3.77
CA THR A 96 -8.19 22.92 3.86
C THR A 96 -8.45 22.36 2.47
N LEU A 97 -7.73 21.29 2.10
CA LEU A 97 -8.11 20.43 0.99
C LEU A 97 -9.23 19.49 1.47
N ILE A 98 -10.34 19.41 0.73
CA ILE A 98 -11.46 18.54 1.06
C ILE A 98 -11.51 17.43 0.02
N ALA A 99 -11.17 16.22 0.43
CA ALA A 99 -11.29 15.02 -0.37
C ALA A 99 -12.54 14.22 0.03
N GLY A 100 -13.10 13.47 -0.90
CA GLY A 100 -14.16 12.49 -0.66
C GLY A 100 -13.74 11.12 -1.20
N THR A 101 -14.11 10.07 -0.48
CA THR A 101 -13.93 8.68 -0.90
C THR A 101 -15.05 7.81 -0.35
N THR A 102 -15.31 6.66 -0.96
CA THR A 102 -16.25 5.67 -0.41
C THR A 102 -15.57 4.62 0.46
N ASP A 103 -14.24 4.67 0.60
CA ASP A 103 -13.54 3.72 1.43
C ASP A 103 -13.81 3.97 2.93
N THR A 104 -13.49 2.98 3.77
CA THR A 104 -13.64 3.04 5.22
C THR A 104 -12.31 2.71 5.90
N ALA A 105 -12.03 3.32 7.05
CA ALA A 105 -10.84 2.97 7.84
C ALA A 105 -11.13 1.77 8.75
N VAL A 106 -10.17 0.83 8.83
CA VAL A 106 -10.22 -0.29 9.79
C VAL A 106 -9.41 0.04 11.04
N THR A 107 -8.18 0.52 10.86
CA THR A 107 -7.27 0.94 11.95
C THR A 107 -6.31 2.03 11.48
N PHE A 108 -5.63 2.73 12.39
CA PHE A 108 -4.47 3.59 12.07
C PHE A 108 -3.21 3.15 12.81
N ASP A 109 -3.16 1.89 13.24
CA ASP A 109 -1.94 1.23 13.70
C ASP A 109 -1.25 0.56 12.50
N PRO A 110 -0.03 0.97 12.13
CA PRO A 110 0.69 0.35 11.02
C PRO A 110 0.92 -1.16 11.20
N ALA A 111 0.93 -1.67 12.44
CA ALA A 111 1.10 -3.10 12.72
C ALA A 111 -0.17 -3.95 12.45
N ASP A 112 -1.28 -3.34 12.04
CA ASP A 112 -2.57 -4.02 11.80
C ASP A 112 -3.36 -3.47 10.60
N SER A 113 -2.68 -2.78 9.69
CA SER A 113 -3.32 -2.12 8.55
C SER A 113 -2.91 -2.74 7.21
N TYR A 114 -3.77 -3.57 6.64
CA TYR A 114 -3.63 -4.04 5.25
C TYR A 114 -4.71 -3.54 4.28
N ASP A 115 -5.74 -2.86 4.78
CA ASP A 115 -6.72 -2.22 3.92
C ASP A 115 -6.18 -0.91 3.30
N TYR A 116 -6.71 -0.57 2.12
CA TYR A 116 -6.19 0.53 1.32
C TYR A 116 -6.31 1.89 1.99
N PHE A 117 -7.44 2.17 2.64
CA PHE A 117 -7.73 3.52 3.09
C PHE A 117 -7.00 3.85 4.38
N SER A 118 -6.92 2.88 5.30
CA SER A 118 -6.07 3.02 6.46
C SER A 118 -4.61 3.19 6.08
N ILE A 119 -4.08 2.40 5.13
CA ILE A 119 -2.72 2.58 4.61
C ILE A 119 -2.55 4.00 4.03
N GLN A 120 -3.49 4.44 3.19
CA GLN A 120 -3.47 5.76 2.57
C GLN A 120 -3.37 6.90 3.60
N VAL A 121 -4.07 6.80 4.73
CA VAL A 121 -3.98 7.77 5.83
C VAL A 121 -2.67 7.62 6.60
N ILE A 122 -2.25 6.38 6.88
CA ILE A 122 -0.99 6.06 7.58
C ILE A 122 0.22 6.64 6.84
N GLU A 123 0.28 6.52 5.52
CA GLU A 123 1.40 7.03 4.70
C GLU A 123 1.60 8.55 4.79
N HIS A 124 0.59 9.30 5.27
CA HIS A 124 0.70 10.74 5.51
C HIS A 124 1.14 11.09 6.94
N MET A 125 1.06 10.12 7.84
CA MET A 125 1.32 10.29 9.28
C MET A 125 2.60 9.59 9.74
N PHE A 126 2.96 8.49 9.11
CA PHE A 126 4.10 7.65 9.45
C PHE A 126 5.03 7.56 8.25
N GLU A 127 6.32 7.41 8.53
CA GLU A 127 7.30 7.17 7.49
C GLU A 127 8.06 5.88 7.75
N THR A 128 8.63 5.36 6.68
CA THR A 128 9.39 4.12 6.60
C THR A 128 10.85 4.43 6.31
N LEU A 129 11.73 3.42 6.41
CA LEU A 129 13.17 3.63 6.15
C LEU A 129 13.43 4.02 4.70
N LEU A 130 12.70 3.39 3.76
CA LEU A 130 12.74 3.70 2.33
C LEU A 130 11.36 4.15 1.86
N THR A 131 11.28 4.82 0.72
CA THR A 131 10.01 5.18 0.10
C THR A 131 10.11 5.03 -1.42
N TYR A 132 9.04 5.29 -2.15
CA TYR A 132 9.04 5.31 -3.61
C TYR A 132 9.22 6.73 -4.14
N GLU A 133 9.98 6.86 -5.22
CA GLU A 133 10.03 8.11 -5.97
C GLU A 133 8.65 8.37 -6.58
N PRO A 134 8.05 9.56 -6.36
CA PRO A 134 6.68 9.83 -6.77
C PRO A 134 6.42 9.51 -8.24
N GLY A 135 5.32 8.80 -8.51
CA GLY A 135 4.90 8.38 -9.84
C GLY A 135 5.68 7.19 -10.41
N THR A 136 6.59 6.58 -9.65
CA THR A 136 7.41 5.45 -10.09
C THR A 136 7.34 4.27 -9.12
N ALA A 137 7.98 3.16 -9.49
CA ALA A 137 8.24 2.04 -8.58
C ALA A 137 9.70 1.99 -8.10
N ASN A 138 10.45 3.09 -8.25
CA ASN A 138 11.85 3.17 -7.85
C ASN A 138 11.93 3.46 -6.35
N LEU A 139 12.70 2.65 -5.62
CA LEU A 139 12.99 2.91 -4.21
C LEU A 139 14.00 4.05 -4.06
N ILE A 140 13.70 4.96 -3.15
CA ILE A 140 14.55 6.07 -2.74
C ILE A 140 14.64 6.13 -1.20
N PRO A 141 15.59 6.90 -0.65
CA PRO A 141 15.72 7.02 0.81
C PRO A 141 14.51 7.75 1.42
N GLY A 142 13.97 7.20 2.51
CA GLY A 142 12.99 7.86 3.38
C GLY A 142 13.67 8.38 4.65
N LEU A 143 13.40 7.71 5.77
CA LEU A 143 14.08 7.93 7.05
C LEU A 143 15.53 7.41 7.06
N ALA A 144 15.88 6.50 6.16
CA ALA A 144 17.27 6.13 5.90
C ALA A 144 17.97 7.19 5.03
N LEU A 145 19.30 7.26 5.11
CA LEU A 145 20.12 8.18 4.31
C LEU A 145 20.32 7.70 2.86
N GLU A 146 20.28 6.39 2.64
CA GLU A 146 20.50 5.76 1.34
C GLU A 146 19.80 4.40 1.25
N VAL A 147 19.50 3.95 0.03
CA VAL A 147 18.97 2.59 -0.21
C VAL A 147 20.11 1.58 -0.04
N PRO A 148 20.00 0.56 0.83
CA PRO A 148 21.05 -0.45 0.96
C PRO A 148 21.21 -1.27 -0.32
N THR A 149 22.45 -1.43 -0.77
CA THR A 149 22.81 -2.30 -1.89
C THR A 149 24.11 -3.06 -1.57
N GLN A 150 24.46 -4.07 -2.36
CA GLN A 150 25.79 -4.66 -2.26
C GLN A 150 26.88 -3.69 -2.75
N ALA A 151 26.54 -2.81 -3.71
CA ALA A 151 27.50 -1.88 -4.32
C ALA A 151 28.00 -0.80 -3.35
N ASN A 152 27.13 -0.30 -2.46
CA ASN A 152 27.52 0.62 -1.38
C ASN A 152 27.94 -0.11 -0.08
N GLY A 153 28.02 -1.45 -0.10
CA GLY A 153 28.47 -2.25 1.03
C GLY A 153 27.51 -2.32 2.21
N LEU A 154 26.27 -1.86 2.03
CA LEU A 154 25.22 -1.90 3.07
C LEU A 154 24.39 -3.18 3.04
N VAL A 155 24.56 -4.00 1.99
CA VAL A 155 24.03 -5.37 1.95
C VAL A 155 25.20 -6.34 1.91
N SER A 156 25.19 -7.35 2.79
CA SER A 156 26.22 -8.39 2.81
C SER A 156 26.30 -9.17 1.49
N ALA A 157 27.45 -9.78 1.22
CA ALA A 157 27.67 -10.56 -0.01
C ALA A 157 26.69 -11.74 -0.14
N ASP A 158 26.25 -12.31 0.97
CA ASP A 158 25.24 -13.37 1.00
C ASP A 158 23.79 -12.84 0.98
N GLY A 159 23.56 -11.53 0.98
CA GLY A 159 22.22 -10.93 0.90
C GLY A 159 21.34 -11.16 2.13
N LEU A 160 21.94 -11.46 3.28
CA LEU A 160 21.22 -11.72 4.54
C LEU A 160 21.27 -10.55 5.51
N GLU A 161 22.29 -9.67 5.45
CA GLU A 161 22.41 -8.54 6.36
C GLU A 161 22.25 -7.21 5.61
N TYR A 162 21.38 -6.34 6.13
CA TYR A 162 21.08 -5.01 5.59
C TYR A 162 21.38 -3.96 6.66
N THR A 163 22.26 -3.01 6.35
CA THR A 163 22.61 -1.91 7.24
C THR A 163 21.90 -0.64 6.79
N TYR A 164 21.12 -0.03 7.69
CA TYR A 164 20.46 1.25 7.45
C TYR A 164 21.09 2.34 8.33
N ASN A 165 21.58 3.39 7.68
CA ASN A 165 21.97 4.63 8.35
C ASN A 165 20.75 5.55 8.42
N ILE A 166 20.38 5.96 9.63
CA ILE A 166 19.13 6.69 9.92
C ILE A 166 19.41 8.19 9.93
N ARG A 167 18.46 8.97 9.42
CA ARG A 167 18.51 10.43 9.44
C ARG A 167 18.48 10.95 10.88
N SER A 168 19.40 11.85 11.19
CA SER A 168 19.40 12.57 12.47
C SER A 168 18.46 13.77 12.44
N GLY A 169 17.96 14.16 13.62
CA GLY A 169 17.14 15.36 13.78
C GLY A 169 15.66 15.19 13.42
N VAL A 170 15.21 13.94 13.18
CA VAL A 170 13.80 13.61 13.01
C VAL A 170 13.15 13.43 14.38
N SER A 171 11.92 13.94 14.52
CA SER A 171 11.10 13.74 15.72
C SER A 171 9.75 13.15 15.34
N PHE A 172 9.20 12.34 16.23
CA PHE A 172 7.81 11.92 16.19
C PHE A 172 6.90 13.11 16.51
N HIS A 173 5.60 12.98 16.22
CA HIS A 173 4.61 14.04 16.49
C HIS A 173 4.50 14.42 17.98
N ASP A 174 4.89 13.52 18.89
CA ASP A 174 4.94 13.76 20.34
C ASP A 174 6.25 14.41 20.83
N GLY A 175 7.20 14.65 19.92
CA GLY A 175 8.49 15.26 20.20
C GLY A 175 9.61 14.27 20.58
N ALA A 176 9.31 12.97 20.72
CA ALA A 176 10.35 11.95 20.90
C ALA A 176 11.28 11.93 19.67
N ALA A 177 12.57 11.68 19.89
CA ALA A 177 13.53 11.60 18.78
C ALA A 177 13.43 10.25 18.07
N LEU A 178 13.56 10.26 16.74
CA LEU A 178 13.81 9.03 15.99
C LEU A 178 15.30 8.70 16.06
N ASP A 179 15.60 7.52 16.60
CA ASP A 179 16.94 6.94 16.64
C ASP A 179 16.90 5.44 16.29
N ALA A 180 18.05 4.77 16.33
CA ALA A 180 18.14 3.34 16.03
C ALA A 180 17.34 2.45 17.00
N ALA A 181 17.17 2.86 18.25
CA ALA A 181 16.38 2.12 19.23
C ALA A 181 14.88 2.21 18.90
N ALA A 182 14.40 3.37 18.44
CA ALA A 182 13.03 3.53 17.94
C ALA A 182 12.76 2.72 16.66
N VAL A 183 13.74 2.62 15.75
CA VAL A 183 13.64 1.74 14.58
C VAL A 183 13.51 0.28 14.99
N LYS A 184 14.39 -0.19 15.88
CA LYS A 184 14.33 -1.55 16.44
C LYS A 184 12.98 -1.80 17.11
N PHE A 185 12.54 -0.89 17.97
CA PHE A 185 11.26 -0.99 18.66
C PHE A 185 10.09 -1.16 17.68
N SER A 186 10.04 -0.32 16.63
CA SER A 186 8.95 -0.33 15.66
C SER A 186 8.84 -1.67 14.93
N LEU A 187 9.96 -2.18 14.41
CA LEU A 187 10.00 -3.45 13.67
C LEU A 187 9.76 -4.66 14.59
N ASP A 188 10.36 -4.69 15.77
CA ASP A 188 10.15 -5.78 16.73
C ASP A 188 8.71 -5.78 17.25
N ARG A 189 8.11 -4.61 17.47
CA ARG A 189 6.70 -4.48 17.84
C ARG A 189 5.78 -5.08 16.77
N ALA A 190 5.92 -4.66 15.52
CA ALA A 190 5.07 -5.15 14.44
C ALA A 190 5.17 -6.68 14.28
N ARG A 191 6.39 -7.23 14.40
CA ARG A 191 6.64 -8.69 14.41
C ARG A 191 6.03 -9.40 15.63
N THR A 192 6.14 -8.79 16.82
CA THR A 192 5.64 -9.38 18.07
C THR A 192 4.12 -9.43 18.10
N ILE A 193 3.47 -8.37 17.60
CA ILE A 193 2.02 -8.28 17.52
C ILE A 193 1.48 -9.25 16.46
N GLY A 194 2.10 -9.29 15.27
CA GLY A 194 1.69 -10.19 14.20
C GLY A 194 0.27 -9.92 13.68
N GLY A 195 -0.16 -8.65 13.65
CA GLY A 195 -1.42 -8.23 13.02
C GLY A 195 -1.39 -8.39 11.51
N ASP A 196 -2.41 -7.91 10.79
CA ASP A 196 -2.40 -7.98 9.32
C ASP A 196 -1.74 -6.71 8.71
N PRO A 197 -0.63 -6.77 7.94
CA PRO A 197 0.05 -7.94 7.38
C PRO A 197 1.44 -8.20 8.01
N GLY A 198 1.52 -8.35 9.33
CA GLY A 198 2.73 -8.62 10.09
C GLY A 198 3.52 -9.86 9.63
N PHE A 199 2.87 -10.85 9.02
CA PHE A 199 3.51 -12.01 8.38
C PHE A 199 4.57 -11.60 7.33
N LEU A 200 4.46 -10.40 6.74
CA LEU A 200 5.46 -9.88 5.82
C LEU A 200 6.84 -9.72 6.50
N LEU A 201 6.86 -9.44 7.80
CA LEU A 201 8.06 -9.19 8.58
C LEU A 201 8.70 -10.47 9.15
N ASP A 202 8.08 -11.64 8.98
CA ASP A 202 8.62 -12.93 9.44
C ASP A 202 9.95 -13.30 8.78
N ILE A 203 10.28 -12.66 7.67
CA ILE A 203 11.58 -12.80 7.00
C ILE A 203 12.74 -12.20 7.80
N ILE A 204 12.46 -11.28 8.72
CA ILE A 204 13.46 -10.69 9.61
C ILE A 204 13.79 -11.70 10.71
N ASP A 205 15.06 -11.99 10.90
CA ASP A 205 15.58 -12.78 12.02
C ASP A 205 15.88 -11.85 13.21
N SER A 206 16.76 -10.87 13.03
CA SER A 206 17.13 -9.89 14.05
C SER A 206 17.17 -8.45 13.53
N VAL A 207 16.95 -7.50 14.45
CA VAL A 207 17.23 -6.08 14.27
C VAL A 207 18.19 -5.65 15.37
N ASP A 208 19.43 -5.31 15.00
CA ASP A 208 20.51 -4.97 15.91
C ASP A 208 20.85 -3.48 15.83
N VAL A 209 20.91 -2.81 16.97
CA VAL A 209 21.37 -1.42 17.06
C VAL A 209 22.90 -1.42 17.06
N THR A 210 23.50 -1.04 15.94
CA THR A 210 24.97 -1.02 15.76
C THR A 210 25.58 0.36 16.00
N GLY A 211 24.73 1.39 16.16
CA GLY A 211 25.10 2.73 16.59
C GLY A 211 23.84 3.59 16.85
N PRO A 212 23.98 4.82 17.37
CA PRO A 212 22.82 5.65 17.71
C PRO A 212 21.85 5.92 16.55
N MET A 213 22.38 5.95 15.32
CA MET A 213 21.63 6.20 14.09
C MET A 213 21.89 5.11 13.05
N GLN A 214 22.15 3.88 13.50
CA GLN A 214 22.39 2.75 12.60
C GLN A 214 21.77 1.47 13.16
N VAL A 215 21.01 0.79 12.30
CA VAL A 215 20.55 -0.58 12.56
C VAL A 215 21.12 -1.53 11.51
N LYS A 216 21.40 -2.75 11.93
CA LYS A 216 21.64 -3.88 11.04
C LYS A 216 20.47 -4.85 11.18
N ILE A 217 19.85 -5.19 10.07
CA ILE A 217 18.76 -6.15 10.00
C ILE A 217 19.29 -7.44 9.36
N THR A 218 19.15 -8.57 10.05
CA THR A 218 19.51 -9.88 9.53
C THR A 218 18.24 -10.63 9.12
N LEU A 219 18.25 -11.24 7.95
CA LEU A 219 17.13 -12.00 7.40
C LEU A 219 17.31 -13.49 7.67
N ALA A 220 16.20 -14.19 7.96
CA ALA A 220 16.18 -15.64 8.12
C ALA A 220 16.50 -16.37 6.80
N ASN A 221 16.14 -15.75 5.66
CA ASN A 221 16.42 -16.24 4.33
C ASN A 221 16.69 -15.05 3.39
N ARG A 222 17.38 -15.30 2.28
CA ARG A 222 17.52 -14.30 1.22
C ARG A 222 16.14 -13.86 0.74
N PHE A 223 15.96 -12.55 0.59
CA PHE A 223 14.71 -12.00 0.12
C PHE A 223 14.94 -10.76 -0.76
N ALA A 224 14.83 -10.96 -2.07
CA ALA A 224 15.13 -9.93 -3.05
C ALA A 224 14.27 -8.66 -2.93
N ALA A 225 13.08 -8.72 -2.32
CA ALA A 225 12.17 -7.58 -2.15
C ALA A 225 12.24 -6.95 -0.74
N PHE A 226 13.25 -7.28 0.07
CA PHE A 226 13.35 -6.79 1.45
C PHE A 226 13.37 -5.25 1.55
N ASN A 227 14.06 -4.55 0.65
CA ASN A 227 14.04 -3.07 0.65
C ASN A 227 12.64 -2.51 0.31
N ALA A 228 11.86 -3.19 -0.54
CA ALA A 228 10.48 -2.79 -0.83
C ALA A 228 9.58 -2.96 0.38
N LEU A 229 9.79 -4.01 1.17
CA LEU A 229 9.12 -4.21 2.46
C LEU A 229 9.46 -3.11 3.47
N MET A 230 10.71 -2.61 3.47
CA MET A 230 11.12 -1.45 4.28
C MET A 230 10.60 -0.10 3.76
N ALA A 231 9.83 -0.10 2.66
CA ALA A 231 9.03 1.02 2.19
C ALA A 231 7.52 0.84 2.43
N PHE A 232 7.10 -0.32 2.93
CA PHE A 232 5.69 -0.63 3.14
C PHE A 232 5.21 -0.26 4.55
N SER A 233 3.95 0.11 4.69
CA SER A 233 3.37 0.69 5.92
C SER A 233 3.55 -0.16 7.17
N VAL A 234 3.54 -1.49 7.07
CA VAL A 234 3.79 -2.40 8.21
C VAL A 234 5.16 -2.19 8.86
N SER A 235 6.11 -1.64 8.10
CA SER A 235 7.47 -1.31 8.54
C SER A 235 7.63 0.15 9.00
N ALA A 236 6.53 0.90 9.17
CA ALA A 236 6.58 2.31 9.52
C ALA A 236 7.03 2.56 10.97
N MET A 237 7.71 3.69 11.19
CA MET A 237 8.25 4.03 12.50
C MET A 237 7.18 4.57 13.43
N VAL A 238 7.08 3.99 14.62
CA VAL A 238 6.14 4.40 15.69
C VAL A 238 6.90 4.89 16.92
N SER A 239 6.34 5.86 17.64
CA SER A 239 6.96 6.41 18.85
C SER A 239 6.97 5.37 19.98
N PRO A 240 8.14 5.05 20.59
CA PRO A 240 8.20 4.17 21.76
C PRO A 240 7.43 4.68 22.98
N ASP A 241 7.16 5.99 23.07
CA ASP A 241 6.43 6.59 24.19
C ASP A 241 4.91 6.48 24.00
N ALA A 242 4.43 6.35 22.76
CA ALA A 242 3.01 6.32 22.43
C ALA A 242 2.45 4.92 22.14
N TYR A 243 3.32 3.91 21.97
CA TYR A 243 2.94 2.55 21.58
C TYR A 243 3.52 1.52 22.57
N THR A 244 2.77 0.43 22.84
CA THR A 244 3.29 -0.71 23.60
C THR A 244 3.93 -1.74 22.68
N ALA A 245 4.81 -2.58 23.22
CA ALA A 245 5.52 -3.59 22.41
C ALA A 245 4.63 -4.77 21.96
N THR A 246 3.50 -5.01 22.62
CA THR A 246 2.71 -6.25 22.50
C THR A 246 1.25 -6.05 22.15
N ASP A 247 0.73 -4.83 22.26
CA ASP A 247 -0.70 -4.56 22.04
C ASP A 247 -0.88 -3.67 20.82
N PHE A 248 -1.96 -3.95 20.09
CA PHE A 248 -2.51 -3.00 19.14
C PHE A 248 -2.82 -1.69 19.85
N ARG A 249 -2.63 -0.59 19.12
CA ARG A 249 -3.11 0.71 19.57
C ARG A 249 -4.62 0.61 19.81
N PRO A 250 -5.12 1.09 20.97
CA PRO A 250 -6.57 1.15 21.19
C PRO A 250 -7.22 2.02 20.11
N GLY A 251 -8.48 1.71 19.80
CA GLY A 251 -9.21 2.26 18.65
C GLY A 251 -9.24 3.79 18.57
N PHE A 252 -9.81 4.28 17.46
CA PHE A 252 -9.70 5.66 16.98
C PHE A 252 -9.93 6.78 18.01
N ASP A 253 -10.75 6.55 19.04
CA ASP A 253 -11.13 7.55 20.05
C ASP A 253 -10.15 7.68 21.23
N ALA A 254 -9.21 6.75 21.39
CA ALA A 254 -8.43 6.63 22.61
C ALA A 254 -7.19 7.55 22.66
N ASN A 255 -6.51 7.79 21.54
CA ASN A 255 -5.37 8.72 21.38
C ASN A 255 -5.03 8.93 19.89
N VAL A 256 -4.50 10.09 19.49
CA VAL A 256 -4.05 10.41 18.11
C VAL A 256 -2.82 9.59 17.70
N PRO A 257 -2.85 8.82 16.58
CA PRO A 257 -1.70 8.05 16.10
C PRO A 257 -0.46 8.93 15.92
N VAL A 258 0.71 8.42 16.35
CA VAL A 258 1.95 9.20 16.47
C VAL A 258 3.01 8.59 15.56
N GLY A 259 3.32 9.27 14.45
CA GLY A 259 4.38 8.92 13.53
C GLY A 259 5.37 10.06 13.36
N THR A 260 6.14 10.04 12.27
CA THR A 260 7.14 11.08 11.92
C THR A 260 6.72 11.93 10.73
N GLY A 261 5.60 11.59 10.08
CA GLY A 261 5.19 12.13 8.77
C GLY A 261 4.69 13.58 8.80
N PRO A 262 4.39 14.14 7.61
CA PRO A 262 4.04 15.55 7.44
C PRO A 262 2.68 15.95 8.01
N TYR A 263 1.81 15.00 8.34
CA TYR A 263 0.51 15.24 8.94
C TYR A 263 0.30 14.41 10.21
N GLN A 264 -0.65 14.87 11.04
CA GLN A 264 -1.18 14.15 12.19
C GLN A 264 -2.71 14.25 12.16
N ILE A 265 -3.42 13.27 12.73
CA ILE A 265 -4.88 13.36 12.84
C ILE A 265 -5.25 14.52 13.77
N LEU A 266 -6.19 15.34 13.29
CA LEU A 266 -6.84 16.37 14.08
C LEU A 266 -7.93 15.72 14.95
N ALA A 267 -7.57 15.38 16.19
CA ALA A 267 -8.39 14.57 17.11
C ALA A 267 -9.85 15.04 17.25
N ASN A 268 -10.06 16.35 17.34
CA ASN A 268 -11.39 16.94 17.49
C ASN A 268 -12.20 17.01 16.20
N ASP A 269 -11.66 16.48 15.10
CA ASP A 269 -12.25 16.54 13.76
C ASP A 269 -12.16 15.18 13.02
N TYR A 270 -12.21 14.10 13.81
CA TYR A 270 -12.46 12.73 13.38
C TYR A 270 -13.87 12.31 13.80
N VAL A 271 -14.62 11.71 12.89
CA VAL A 271 -15.92 11.08 13.18
C VAL A 271 -15.93 9.75 12.44
N ALA A 272 -15.97 8.64 13.20
CA ALA A 272 -15.97 7.29 12.66
C ALA A 272 -16.99 7.15 11.52
N GLU A 273 -16.57 6.50 10.43
CA GLU A 273 -17.38 6.25 9.23
C GLU A 273 -17.90 7.52 8.50
N GLN A 274 -17.53 8.73 8.93
CA GLN A 274 -17.99 9.97 8.30
C GLN A 274 -16.84 10.83 7.79
N ARG A 275 -15.78 11.02 8.57
CA ARG A 275 -14.65 11.87 8.18
C ARG A 275 -13.39 11.67 9.02
N VAL A 276 -12.26 11.90 8.38
CA VAL A 276 -10.94 12.00 8.99
C VAL A 276 -10.32 13.33 8.58
N THR A 277 -9.86 14.13 9.53
CA THR A 277 -9.12 15.35 9.19
C THR A 277 -7.68 15.20 9.64
N LEU A 278 -6.77 15.42 8.70
CA LEU A 278 -5.34 15.53 8.92
C LEU A 278 -4.97 17.01 9.05
N SER A 279 -4.07 17.31 9.99
CA SER A 279 -3.48 18.63 10.18
C SER A 279 -1.98 18.55 9.97
N ARG A 280 -1.43 19.53 9.26
CA ARG A 280 0.00 19.58 8.97
C ARG A 280 0.83 19.66 10.26
N TYR A 281 1.84 18.81 10.39
CA TYR A 281 2.76 18.83 11.50
C TYR A 281 3.86 19.86 11.26
N THR A 282 3.94 20.89 12.11
CA THR A 282 4.91 21.99 11.95
C THR A 282 6.34 21.60 12.32
N GLY A 283 6.53 20.48 13.03
CA GLY A 283 7.85 19.93 13.37
C GLY A 283 8.40 18.96 12.34
N TYR A 284 7.76 18.82 11.18
CA TYR A 284 8.19 17.88 10.15
C TYR A 284 9.59 18.23 9.63
N TRP A 285 10.43 17.21 9.50
CA TRP A 285 11.84 17.36 9.14
C TRP A 285 12.05 17.62 7.64
N GLY A 286 11.11 17.15 6.80
CA GLY A 286 11.16 17.24 5.36
C GLY A 286 10.37 18.43 4.81
N THR A 287 9.91 18.31 3.57
CA THR A 287 9.02 19.30 2.96
C THR A 287 7.64 19.22 3.62
N ALA A 288 7.23 20.29 4.30
CA ALA A 288 5.93 20.36 4.93
C ALA A 288 4.80 20.19 3.88
N GLY A 289 3.71 19.51 4.26
CA GLY A 289 2.56 19.35 3.39
C GLY A 289 2.03 20.70 2.87
N THR A 290 1.55 20.73 1.63
CA THR A 290 1.13 21.97 0.96
C THR A 290 -0.08 22.59 1.67
N SER A 291 -1.10 21.78 1.98
CA SER A 291 -2.31 22.20 2.67
C SER A 291 -2.13 22.25 4.19
N GLU A 292 -2.77 23.18 4.90
CA GLU A 292 -2.73 23.19 6.38
C GLU A 292 -3.54 22.03 6.95
N LYS A 293 -4.64 21.68 6.28
CA LYS A 293 -5.49 20.55 6.63
C LYS A 293 -5.89 19.77 5.39
N VAL A 294 -6.08 18.48 5.56
CA VAL A 294 -6.71 17.60 4.58
C VAL A 294 -7.90 16.97 5.28
N ARG A 295 -9.12 17.33 4.88
CA ARG A 295 -10.33 16.67 5.36
C ARG A 295 -10.75 15.63 4.35
N ILE A 296 -10.86 14.39 4.78
CA ILE A 296 -11.30 13.26 3.98
C ILE A 296 -12.69 12.88 4.46
N ASN A 297 -13.70 13.08 3.62
CA ASN A 297 -15.07 12.67 3.86
C ASN A 297 -15.25 11.22 3.41
N LEU A 298 -15.79 10.38 4.29
CA LEU A 298 -16.19 9.01 3.98
C LEU A 298 -17.65 9.06 3.54
N ILE A 299 -17.88 8.79 2.25
CA ILE A 299 -19.17 9.01 1.57
C ILE A 299 -19.79 7.64 1.28
N SER A 300 -21.11 7.53 1.53
CA SER A 300 -21.82 6.24 1.56
C SER A 300 -21.75 5.44 0.26
N ASP A 301 -21.68 6.12 -0.88
CA ASP A 301 -21.74 5.51 -2.20
C ASP A 301 -21.21 6.43 -3.31
N ALA A 302 -20.99 5.85 -4.49
CA ALA A 302 -20.46 6.52 -5.68
C ALA A 302 -21.36 7.66 -6.18
N THR A 303 -22.69 7.54 -6.06
CA THR A 303 -23.64 8.55 -6.53
C THR A 303 -23.58 9.81 -5.66
N ALA A 304 -23.49 9.64 -4.33
CA ALA A 304 -23.27 10.73 -3.39
C ALA A 304 -21.89 11.37 -3.58
N LEU A 305 -20.85 10.57 -3.85
CA LEU A 305 -19.50 11.06 -4.13
C LEU A 305 -19.48 11.95 -5.39
N LYS A 306 -20.08 11.48 -6.49
CA LYS A 306 -20.28 12.26 -7.72
C LYS A 306 -20.99 13.58 -7.44
N THR A 307 -22.11 13.52 -6.73
CA THR A 307 -22.89 14.72 -6.40
C THR A 307 -22.05 15.76 -5.63
N GLN A 308 -21.23 15.31 -4.68
CA GLN A 308 -20.40 16.21 -3.90
C GLN A 308 -19.29 16.88 -4.72
N ILE A 309 -18.67 16.17 -5.67
CA ILE A 309 -17.65 16.79 -6.54
C ILE A 309 -18.30 17.72 -7.57
N GLU A 310 -19.46 17.37 -8.15
CA GLU A 310 -20.20 18.24 -9.09
C GLU A 310 -20.67 19.55 -8.44
N THR A 311 -21.10 19.50 -7.19
CA THR A 311 -21.57 20.68 -6.45
C THR A 311 -20.43 21.50 -5.83
N GLY A 312 -19.20 20.98 -5.89
CA GLY A 312 -18.02 21.58 -5.26
C GLY A 312 -17.99 21.48 -3.74
N ALA A 313 -18.81 20.61 -3.13
CA ALA A 313 -18.78 20.34 -1.69
C ALA A 313 -17.48 19.65 -1.25
N ILE A 314 -16.83 18.95 -2.18
CA ILE A 314 -15.46 18.44 -2.07
C ILE A 314 -14.62 18.99 -3.23
N HIS A 315 -13.31 19.08 -3.03
CA HIS A 315 -12.35 19.50 -4.05
C HIS A 315 -11.82 18.33 -4.88
N VAL A 316 -11.79 17.14 -4.28
CA VAL A 316 -11.25 15.91 -4.86
C VAL A 316 -12.19 14.75 -4.53
N ALA A 317 -12.58 13.97 -5.54
CA ALA A 317 -13.21 12.67 -5.38
C ALA A 317 -12.21 11.59 -5.81
N PHE A 318 -11.89 10.69 -4.88
CA PHE A 318 -10.92 9.62 -5.09
C PHE A 318 -11.51 8.27 -4.69
N ARG A 319 -11.33 7.28 -5.57
CA ARG A 319 -11.80 5.88 -5.48
C ARG A 319 -13.32 5.71 -5.48
N THR A 320 -13.75 4.69 -6.23
CA THR A 320 -15.15 4.23 -6.37
C THR A 320 -16.12 5.28 -6.91
N LEU A 321 -15.92 5.64 -8.18
CA LEU A 321 -16.97 6.21 -9.03
C LEU A 321 -17.42 5.11 -9.98
N ASN A 322 -18.70 5.07 -10.35
CA ASN A 322 -19.19 4.10 -11.32
C ASN A 322 -18.63 4.44 -12.72
N PRO A 323 -18.48 3.46 -13.62
CA PRO A 323 -17.97 3.71 -14.97
C PRO A 323 -18.78 4.75 -15.77
N ASP A 324 -20.11 4.68 -15.70
CA ASP A 324 -21.01 5.66 -16.33
C ASP A 324 -20.90 7.05 -15.71
N ASP A 325 -20.73 7.12 -14.38
CA ASP A 325 -20.47 8.37 -13.66
C ASP A 325 -19.15 9.02 -14.09
N LEU A 326 -18.09 8.24 -14.27
CA LEU A 326 -16.80 8.74 -14.77
C LEU A 326 -16.92 9.31 -16.19
N LEU A 327 -17.60 8.60 -17.09
CA LEU A 327 -17.80 9.08 -18.46
C LEU A 327 -18.65 10.35 -18.51
N ASP A 328 -19.70 10.44 -17.70
CA ASP A 328 -20.50 11.66 -17.57
C ASP A 328 -19.68 12.85 -17.05
N LEU A 329 -18.87 12.63 -16.00
CA LEU A 329 -17.97 13.65 -15.46
C LEU A 329 -16.90 14.08 -16.48
N GLN A 330 -16.31 13.15 -17.23
CA GLN A 330 -15.37 13.47 -18.32
C GLN A 330 -16.02 14.35 -19.39
N ASN A 331 -17.22 13.98 -19.85
CA ASN A 331 -17.93 14.74 -20.88
C ASN A 331 -18.33 16.15 -20.42
N ARG A 332 -18.54 16.34 -19.11
CA ARG A 332 -18.97 17.60 -18.52
C ARG A 332 -17.84 18.35 -17.79
N ALA A 333 -16.62 17.83 -17.82
CA ALA A 333 -15.48 18.31 -17.02
C ALA A 333 -15.27 19.82 -17.17
N THR A 334 -15.15 20.32 -18.40
CA THR A 334 -14.99 21.75 -18.67
C THR A 334 -16.18 22.60 -18.19
N ALA A 335 -17.41 22.09 -18.29
CA ALA A 335 -18.59 22.83 -17.85
C ALA A 335 -18.72 22.89 -16.32
N LEU A 336 -18.11 21.92 -15.63
CA LEU A 336 -18.10 21.79 -14.17
C LEU A 336 -16.83 22.36 -13.52
N ASN A 337 -15.86 22.84 -14.31
CA ASN A 337 -14.51 23.21 -13.85
C ASN A 337 -13.85 22.05 -13.10
N LEU A 338 -13.90 20.86 -13.70
CA LEU A 338 -13.30 19.64 -13.19
C LEU A 338 -12.23 19.14 -14.15
N GLU A 339 -11.27 18.40 -13.60
CA GLU A 339 -10.37 17.51 -14.30
C GLU A 339 -10.70 16.06 -13.91
N VAL A 340 -10.57 15.15 -14.87
CA VAL A 340 -10.79 13.71 -14.65
C VAL A 340 -9.59 12.95 -15.16
N GLU A 341 -8.80 12.40 -14.24
CA GLU A 341 -7.65 11.58 -14.57
C GLU A 341 -7.99 10.10 -14.44
N ILE A 342 -7.60 9.33 -15.45
CA ILE A 342 -7.69 7.86 -15.46
C ILE A 342 -6.32 7.32 -15.82
N GLY A 343 -5.80 6.44 -14.96
CA GLY A 343 -4.46 5.88 -15.07
C GLY A 343 -4.41 4.40 -14.75
N THR A 344 -3.24 3.81 -14.94
CA THR A 344 -3.01 2.39 -14.68
C THR A 344 -3.20 2.07 -13.20
N SER A 345 -3.89 0.98 -12.89
CA SER A 345 -3.96 0.43 -11.53
C SER A 345 -3.28 -0.92 -11.44
N PRO A 346 -2.62 -1.26 -10.33
CA PRO A 346 -2.25 -2.64 -10.04
C PRO A 346 -3.44 -3.46 -9.51
N PHE A 347 -4.66 -2.89 -9.49
CA PHE A 347 -5.87 -3.56 -9.06
C PHE A 347 -6.34 -4.58 -10.09
N ILE A 348 -6.31 -5.85 -9.69
CA ILE A 348 -6.84 -6.96 -10.46
C ILE A 348 -8.08 -7.55 -9.78
N ARG A 349 -9.01 -8.05 -10.58
CA ARG A 349 -10.14 -8.86 -10.13
C ARG A 349 -10.00 -10.24 -10.72
N TYR A 350 -10.12 -11.26 -9.88
CA TYR A 350 -9.88 -12.65 -10.26
C TYR A 350 -10.77 -13.60 -9.46
N ILE A 351 -10.97 -14.80 -10.00
CA ILE A 351 -11.62 -15.92 -9.31
C ILE A 351 -10.54 -16.78 -8.67
N VAL A 352 -10.75 -17.18 -7.42
CA VAL A 352 -9.93 -18.18 -6.73
C VAL A 352 -10.75 -19.44 -6.52
N PHE A 353 -10.14 -20.60 -6.75
CA PHE A 353 -10.74 -21.89 -6.42
C PHE A 353 -10.05 -22.53 -5.24
N ASN A 354 -10.84 -23.01 -4.27
CA ASN A 354 -10.36 -24.04 -3.36
C ASN A 354 -10.16 -25.35 -4.14
N VAL A 355 -8.90 -25.68 -4.45
CA VAL A 355 -8.56 -26.84 -5.28
C VAL A 355 -8.68 -28.18 -4.57
N GLN A 356 -9.11 -28.19 -3.31
CA GLN A 356 -9.42 -29.43 -2.58
C GLN A 356 -10.91 -29.78 -2.65
N THR A 357 -11.74 -28.92 -3.24
CA THR A 357 -13.19 -29.07 -3.28
C THR A 357 -13.67 -29.53 -4.66
N PRO A 358 -14.33 -30.69 -4.80
CA PRO A 358 -14.96 -31.09 -6.06
C PRO A 358 -16.05 -30.11 -6.53
N PRO A 359 -16.17 -29.81 -7.83
CA PRO A 359 -15.38 -30.34 -8.95
C PRO A 359 -14.11 -29.52 -9.26
N PHE A 360 -13.76 -28.55 -8.41
CA PHE A 360 -12.62 -27.65 -8.59
C PHE A 360 -11.29 -28.28 -8.22
N ASP A 361 -11.25 -29.52 -7.74
CA ASP A 361 -10.06 -30.36 -7.63
C ASP A 361 -9.54 -30.81 -9.01
N ASN A 362 -10.40 -30.85 -10.02
CA ASN A 362 -10.01 -31.14 -11.40
C ASN A 362 -9.57 -29.86 -12.15
N PRO A 363 -8.29 -29.73 -12.57
CA PRO A 363 -7.81 -28.56 -13.31
C PRO A 363 -8.55 -28.32 -14.63
N TRP A 364 -9.08 -29.37 -15.28
CA TRP A 364 -9.85 -29.21 -16.52
C TRP A 364 -11.16 -28.45 -16.31
N VAL A 365 -11.78 -28.55 -15.13
CA VAL A 365 -12.97 -27.78 -14.79
C VAL A 365 -12.61 -26.30 -14.65
N ARG A 366 -11.52 -25.98 -13.95
CA ARG A 366 -11.04 -24.60 -13.78
C ARG A 366 -10.63 -23.99 -15.12
N ARG A 367 -9.94 -24.74 -15.98
CA ARG A 367 -9.60 -24.33 -17.36
C ARG A 367 -10.86 -24.08 -18.20
N ALA A 368 -11.87 -24.94 -18.12
CA ALA A 368 -13.13 -24.75 -18.84
C ALA A 368 -13.85 -23.48 -18.37
N ILE A 369 -13.85 -23.21 -17.06
CA ILE A 369 -14.37 -21.94 -16.52
C ILE A 369 -13.58 -20.76 -17.08
N ALA A 370 -12.24 -20.79 -17.02
CA ALA A 370 -11.38 -19.71 -17.53
C ALA A 370 -11.63 -19.38 -19.00
N ALA A 371 -11.82 -20.41 -19.82
CA ALA A 371 -12.11 -20.30 -21.25
C ALA A 371 -13.55 -19.84 -21.56
N SER A 372 -14.48 -20.00 -20.62
CA SER A 372 -15.88 -19.58 -20.80
C SER A 372 -16.15 -18.10 -20.47
N ILE A 373 -15.18 -17.43 -19.85
CA ILE A 373 -15.32 -16.03 -19.43
C ILE A 373 -14.97 -15.11 -20.60
N ASP A 374 -15.97 -14.39 -21.08
CA ASP A 374 -15.82 -13.32 -22.06
C ASP A 374 -15.42 -12.01 -21.37
N ARG A 375 -14.10 -11.81 -21.26
CA ARG A 375 -13.51 -10.63 -20.60
C ARG A 375 -13.76 -9.36 -21.39
N ASP A 376 -13.78 -9.44 -22.72
CA ASP A 376 -14.07 -8.30 -23.59
C ASP A 376 -15.49 -7.80 -23.37
N THR A 377 -16.46 -8.70 -23.22
CA THR A 377 -17.85 -8.33 -22.86
C THR A 377 -17.92 -7.72 -21.45
N ILE A 378 -17.20 -8.26 -20.46
CA ILE A 378 -17.15 -7.67 -19.11
C ILE A 378 -16.60 -6.24 -19.16
N VAL A 379 -15.45 -6.05 -19.82
CA VAL A 379 -14.79 -4.76 -19.93
C VAL A 379 -15.66 -3.74 -20.70
N SER A 380 -16.21 -4.12 -21.85
CA SER A 380 -16.97 -3.18 -22.69
C SER A 380 -18.38 -2.88 -22.16
N GLN A 381 -19.08 -3.86 -21.57
CA GLN A 381 -20.49 -3.66 -21.16
C GLN A 381 -20.65 -3.26 -19.69
N VAL A 382 -19.80 -3.74 -18.79
CA VAL A 382 -19.87 -3.43 -17.35
C VAL A 382 -18.98 -2.25 -17.00
N PHE A 383 -17.76 -2.23 -17.53
CA PHE A 383 -16.77 -1.18 -17.23
C PHE A 383 -16.66 -0.10 -18.30
N LEU A 384 -17.43 -0.19 -19.38
CA LEU A 384 -17.46 0.81 -20.46
C LEU A 384 -16.06 1.17 -20.98
N ASP A 385 -15.23 0.13 -21.17
CA ASP A 385 -13.83 0.23 -21.61
C ASP A 385 -12.88 0.95 -20.64
N LEU A 386 -13.31 1.19 -19.39
CA LEU A 386 -12.48 1.75 -18.31
C LEU A 386 -11.76 0.67 -17.48
N ALA A 387 -11.53 -0.51 -18.07
CA ALA A 387 -10.75 -1.61 -17.50
C ALA A 387 -10.01 -2.35 -18.63
N PHE A 388 -9.12 -3.27 -18.27
CA PHE A 388 -8.38 -4.14 -19.20
C PHE A 388 -8.69 -5.62 -18.90
N PRO A 389 -8.79 -6.49 -19.91
CA PRO A 389 -9.08 -7.92 -19.71
C PRO A 389 -7.96 -8.69 -18.99
#